data_AF-F8A970-F1
#
_entry.id   AF-F8A970-F1
#
_cell.length_a   1.000
_cell.length_b   1.000
_cell.length_c   1.000
_cell.angle_alpha   90.00
_cell.angle_beta   90.00
_cell.angle_gamma   90.00
#
_symmetry.space_group_name_H-M   'P 1'
#
loop_
_entity.id
_entity.type
_entity.pdbx_description
1 polymer ?
#
loop_
_entity_poly.entity_id
_entity_poly.type
_entity_poly.pdbx_seq_one_letter_code
_entity_poly.pdbx_strand_id
1 'polypeptide(L)'
;MALKKGLLISIGTGVGDTPESILNAISLSISERNPNFIAFIVSDKSKKNAQIVCENLGIDKKHYNFFEISNPNDLDKCVKKTNEAVDWLLKQNLSSHQIIADFTSGTKPMSSAIVLVAFQRNIGSLSYVQGERIKGIVKKGTEQVMSFKPIISKIYSNINEAYKSLKIYQFDTASSIITECQEFRDLLSENRKNELDYLENIIKAYHSWDLFKHHEAEKYFSKAETAFKKLEKNEFISLFPEKKTLKSLKILGNFIYQNKKDKIIIADLLANAKRRIKEGKYDDAMARLYRIFELVGQTILFSKYGLNSSDLDLDKIRNLLGSKFEKWTSLLQRDPTDNKVKIGARKVYELLNDLGHNVRKELESFKTLLAQRNNSILAHGLKPIEKETVEKLWEKIFDLCQKHFDNFEKTYQQLIFSWDQ
;
A
#
# COMPACT_ATOMS: atom_id res chain seq x y z
N MET A 1 -4.43 -17.04 -33.11
CA MET A 1 -2.98 -17.23 -33.33
C MET A 1 -2.39 -17.94 -32.14
N ALA A 2 -1.54 -18.96 -32.33
CA ALA A 2 -0.82 -19.58 -31.23
C ALA A 2 0.06 -18.54 -30.53
N LEU A 3 0.06 -18.52 -29.20
CA LEU A 3 0.93 -17.64 -28.41
C LEU A 3 2.39 -18.00 -28.70
N LYS A 4 3.17 -17.02 -29.17
CA LYS A 4 4.61 -17.19 -29.40
C LYS A 4 5.31 -17.50 -28.07
N LYS A 5 6.31 -18.36 -28.09
CA LYS A 5 7.12 -18.75 -26.92
C LYS A 5 8.61 -18.57 -27.20
N GLY A 6 9.34 -18.09 -26.19
CA GLY A 6 10.80 -18.04 -26.18
C GLY A 6 11.37 -19.08 -25.22
N LEU A 7 12.53 -19.65 -25.57
CA LEU A 7 13.33 -20.48 -24.67
C LEU A 7 14.70 -19.84 -24.48
N LEU A 8 15.05 -19.52 -23.25
CA LEU A 8 16.41 -19.17 -22.83
C LEU A 8 17.02 -20.41 -22.19
N ILE A 9 18.11 -20.96 -22.70
CA ILE A 9 18.67 -22.22 -22.21
C ILE A 9 20.20 -22.17 -22.13
N SER A 10 20.77 -22.57 -20.98
CA SER A 10 22.22 -22.72 -20.84
C SER A 10 22.69 -24.12 -21.21
N ILE A 11 23.85 -24.18 -21.86
CA ILE A 11 24.40 -25.41 -22.43
C ILE A 11 25.80 -25.66 -21.87
N GLY A 12 25.96 -26.77 -21.16
CA GLY A 12 27.25 -27.27 -20.68
C GLY A 12 27.92 -28.26 -21.63
N THR A 13 29.01 -28.85 -21.15
CA THR A 13 29.77 -29.88 -21.87
C THR A 13 29.36 -31.32 -21.50
N GLY A 14 28.70 -31.52 -20.35
CA GLY A 14 28.28 -32.83 -19.85
C GLY A 14 29.19 -33.36 -18.73
N VAL A 15 28.84 -34.51 -18.15
CA VAL A 15 29.65 -35.25 -17.17
C VAL A 15 30.03 -36.59 -17.80
N GLY A 16 31.33 -36.85 -17.98
CA GLY A 16 31.85 -38.01 -18.72
C GLY A 16 32.30 -37.67 -20.15
N ASP A 17 33.00 -38.61 -20.80
CA ASP A 17 33.63 -38.39 -22.12
C ASP A 17 32.65 -38.37 -23.31
N THR A 18 31.34 -38.58 -23.10
CA THR A 18 30.34 -38.65 -24.16
C THR A 18 29.29 -37.51 -24.08
N PRO A 19 29.14 -36.68 -25.12
CA PRO A 19 28.14 -35.59 -25.18
C PRO A 19 26.67 -36.05 -25.21
N GLU A 20 26.42 -37.35 -25.34
CA GLU A 20 25.12 -37.89 -25.73
C GLU A 20 24.02 -37.61 -24.70
N SER A 21 24.34 -37.69 -23.40
CA SER A 21 23.36 -37.42 -22.34
C SER A 21 22.93 -35.94 -22.33
N ILE A 22 23.85 -35.02 -22.60
CA ILE A 22 23.55 -33.58 -22.58
C ILE A 22 22.75 -33.18 -23.82
N LEU A 23 23.07 -33.74 -25.00
CA LEU A 23 22.31 -33.52 -26.24
C LEU A 23 20.87 -33.99 -26.09
N ASN A 24 20.64 -35.15 -25.46
CA ASN A 24 19.31 -35.67 -25.19
C ASN A 24 18.51 -34.77 -24.24
N ALA A 25 19.11 -34.30 -23.15
CA ALA A 25 18.44 -33.40 -22.20
C ALA A 25 18.03 -32.06 -22.84
N ILE A 26 18.91 -31.48 -23.67
CA ILE A 26 18.62 -30.23 -24.39
C ILE A 26 17.50 -30.48 -25.42
N SER A 27 17.58 -31.59 -26.16
CA SER A 27 16.57 -31.94 -27.17
C SER A 27 15.20 -32.17 -26.55
N LEU A 28 15.15 -32.82 -25.38
CA LEU A 28 13.93 -33.01 -24.61
C LEU A 28 13.33 -31.67 -24.17
N SER A 29 14.14 -30.78 -23.59
CA SER A 29 13.68 -29.45 -23.15
C SER A 29 13.11 -28.63 -24.33
N ILE A 30 13.79 -28.60 -25.48
CA ILE A 30 13.31 -27.89 -26.67
C ILE A 30 12.00 -28.51 -27.18
N SER A 31 11.95 -29.84 -27.30
CA SER A 31 10.80 -30.54 -27.89
C SER A 31 9.54 -30.42 -27.03
N GLU A 32 9.66 -30.56 -25.71
CA GLU A 32 8.52 -30.43 -24.80
C GLU A 32 7.99 -28.99 -24.71
N ARG A 33 8.87 -27.99 -24.79
CA ARG A 33 8.46 -26.58 -24.68
C ARG A 33 7.95 -26.01 -26.00
N ASN A 34 8.38 -26.58 -27.12
CA ASN A 34 8.03 -26.16 -28.49
C ASN A 34 8.16 -24.64 -28.68
N PRO A 35 9.36 -24.05 -28.47
CA PRO A 35 9.56 -22.61 -28.59
C PRO A 35 9.61 -22.14 -30.05
N ASN A 36 9.22 -20.90 -30.29
CA ASN A 36 9.39 -20.25 -31.59
C ASN A 36 10.78 -19.61 -31.75
N PHE A 37 11.41 -19.24 -30.63
CA PHE A 37 12.73 -18.62 -30.61
C PHE A 37 13.56 -19.19 -29.45
N ILE A 38 14.83 -19.48 -29.70
CA ILE A 38 15.74 -20.08 -28.72
C ILE A 38 17.00 -19.23 -28.56
N ALA A 39 17.26 -18.75 -27.35
CA ALA A 39 18.51 -18.10 -26.99
C ALA A 39 19.39 -19.07 -26.21
N PHE A 40 20.47 -19.51 -26.84
CA PHE A 40 21.42 -20.45 -26.25
C PHE A 40 22.53 -19.70 -25.52
N ILE A 41 22.66 -19.91 -24.21
CA ILE A 41 23.80 -19.46 -23.42
C ILE A 41 24.88 -20.53 -23.47
N VAL A 42 25.99 -20.24 -24.15
CA VAL A 42 27.05 -21.22 -24.45
C VAL A 42 28.42 -20.70 -24.03
N SER A 43 29.37 -21.62 -23.87
CA SER A 43 30.80 -21.33 -23.89
C SER A 43 31.38 -21.81 -25.23
N ASP A 44 32.61 -21.42 -25.53
CA ASP A 44 33.35 -21.89 -26.71
C ASP A 44 33.32 -23.43 -26.83
N LYS A 45 33.41 -24.13 -25.69
CA LYS A 45 33.40 -25.60 -25.63
C LYS A 45 32.02 -26.22 -25.82
N SER A 46 30.93 -25.52 -25.46
CA SER A 46 29.58 -26.08 -25.46
C SER A 46 28.72 -25.62 -26.64
N LYS A 47 29.18 -24.63 -27.42
CA LYS A 47 28.50 -24.15 -28.64
C LYS A 47 28.24 -25.25 -29.66
N LYS A 48 29.20 -26.16 -29.86
CA LYS A 48 29.06 -27.30 -30.78
C LYS A 48 27.89 -28.22 -30.38
N ASN A 49 27.67 -28.43 -29.08
CA ASN A 49 26.55 -29.25 -28.60
C ASN A 49 25.20 -28.61 -28.99
N ALA A 50 25.07 -27.30 -28.81
CA ALA A 50 23.85 -26.59 -29.18
C ALA A 50 23.59 -26.61 -30.70
N GLN A 51 24.65 -26.50 -31.51
CA GLN A 51 24.55 -26.62 -32.97
C GLN A 51 24.04 -27.99 -33.40
N ILE A 52 24.61 -29.08 -32.85
CA ILE A 52 24.18 -30.45 -33.12
C ILE A 52 22.70 -30.64 -32.78
N VAL A 53 22.23 -30.10 -31.65
CA VAL A 53 20.81 -30.19 -31.28
C VAL A 53 19.91 -29.45 -32.28
N CYS A 54 20.28 -28.24 -32.70
CA CYS A 54 19.52 -27.49 -33.70
C CYS A 54 19.44 -28.24 -35.05
N GLU A 55 20.54 -28.86 -35.48
CA GLU A 55 20.60 -29.66 -36.71
C GLU A 55 19.71 -30.90 -36.61
N ASN A 56 19.82 -31.66 -35.52
CA ASN A 56 19.03 -32.87 -35.29
C ASN A 56 17.53 -32.58 -35.21
N LEU A 57 17.14 -31.42 -34.67
CA LEU A 57 15.74 -31.01 -34.55
C LEU A 57 15.24 -30.21 -35.76
N GLY A 58 16.08 -29.92 -36.76
CA GLY A 58 15.70 -29.18 -37.96
C GLY A 58 15.29 -27.72 -37.70
N ILE A 59 15.89 -27.06 -36.70
CA ILE A 59 15.54 -25.68 -36.32
C ILE A 59 16.21 -24.70 -37.29
N ASP A 60 15.41 -23.83 -37.94
CA ASP A 60 15.91 -22.78 -38.83
C ASP A 60 16.75 -21.74 -38.05
N LYS A 61 17.86 -21.29 -38.64
CA LYS A 61 18.78 -20.28 -38.07
C LYS A 61 18.10 -18.99 -37.65
N LYS A 62 16.97 -18.60 -38.27
CA LYS A 62 16.20 -17.42 -37.87
C LYS A 62 15.49 -17.58 -36.52
N HIS A 63 15.35 -18.81 -36.03
CA HIS A 63 14.66 -19.14 -34.78
C HIS A 63 15.61 -19.35 -33.59
N TYR A 64 16.92 -19.16 -33.75
CA TYR A 64 17.83 -19.23 -32.61
C TYR A 64 19.03 -18.28 -32.71
N ASN A 65 19.65 -18.02 -31.56
CA ASN A 65 20.90 -17.27 -31.49
C ASN A 65 21.81 -17.80 -30.36
N PHE A 66 23.13 -17.69 -30.54
CA PHE A 66 24.13 -18.11 -29.55
C PHE A 66 24.70 -16.89 -28.82
N PHE A 67 24.68 -16.94 -27.49
CA PHE A 67 25.27 -15.95 -26.61
C PHE A 67 26.46 -16.59 -25.91
N GLU A 68 27.64 -16.34 -26.48
CA GLU A 68 28.89 -16.96 -26.06
C GLU A 68 29.52 -16.20 -24.87
N ILE A 69 29.84 -16.95 -23.81
CA ILE A 69 30.46 -16.46 -22.58
C ILE A 69 31.93 -16.84 -22.58
N SER A 70 32.80 -15.83 -22.60
CA SER A 70 34.26 -16.02 -22.65
C SER A 70 34.85 -16.67 -21.40
N ASN A 71 34.24 -16.47 -20.22
CA ASN A 71 34.58 -17.20 -19.01
C ASN A 71 33.29 -17.72 -18.33
N PRO A 72 32.88 -18.97 -18.56
CA PRO A 72 31.63 -19.52 -18.00
C PRO A 72 31.68 -19.74 -16.48
N ASN A 73 32.82 -19.49 -15.83
CA ASN A 73 32.94 -19.54 -14.36
C ASN A 73 32.85 -18.15 -13.71
N ASP A 74 32.74 -17.09 -14.49
CA ASP A 74 32.56 -15.71 -14.03
C ASP A 74 31.07 -15.36 -14.05
N LEU A 75 30.47 -15.26 -12.86
CA LEU A 75 29.03 -15.04 -12.71
C LEU A 75 28.58 -13.72 -13.34
N ASP A 76 29.36 -12.65 -13.22
CA ASP A 76 28.99 -11.33 -13.75
C ASP A 76 28.94 -11.35 -15.28
N LYS A 77 29.90 -12.03 -15.92
CA LYS A 77 29.87 -12.26 -17.37
C LYS A 77 28.68 -13.11 -17.80
N CYS A 78 28.35 -14.16 -17.03
CA CYS A 78 27.18 -14.99 -17.26
C CYS A 78 25.89 -14.15 -17.18
N VAL A 79 25.73 -13.31 -16.15
CA VAL A 79 24.57 -12.43 -15.96
C VAL A 79 24.44 -11.42 -17.09
N LYS A 80 25.54 -10.79 -17.49
CA LYS A 80 25.56 -9.84 -18.62
C LYS A 80 25.09 -10.50 -19.91
N LYS A 81 25.67 -11.66 -20.28
CA LYS A 81 25.28 -12.36 -21.51
C LYS A 81 23.86 -12.92 -21.47
N THR A 82 23.41 -13.36 -20.29
CA THR A 82 22.02 -13.79 -20.10
C THR A 82 21.04 -12.64 -20.30
N ASN A 83 21.36 -11.43 -19.85
CA ASN A 83 20.54 -10.24 -20.12
C ASN A 83 20.48 -9.92 -21.62
N GLU A 84 21.61 -9.95 -22.33
CA GLU A 84 21.65 -9.74 -23.79
C GLU A 84 20.77 -10.77 -24.53
N ALA A 85 20.77 -12.02 -24.06
CA ALA A 85 19.93 -13.09 -24.60
C ALA A 85 18.43 -12.84 -24.40
N VAL A 86 18.04 -12.37 -23.21
CA VAL A 86 16.66 -11.96 -22.93
C VAL A 86 16.26 -10.78 -23.83
N ASP A 87 17.13 -9.77 -23.98
CA ASP A 87 16.85 -8.63 -24.85
C ASP A 87 16.63 -9.04 -26.31
N TRP A 88 17.37 -10.04 -26.80
CA TRP A 88 17.15 -10.60 -28.12
C TRP A 88 15.80 -11.32 -28.25
N LEU A 89 15.39 -12.10 -27.24
CA LEU A 89 14.08 -12.75 -27.22
C LEU A 89 12.94 -11.72 -27.22
N LEU A 90 13.04 -10.66 -26.42
CA LEU A 90 12.05 -9.59 -26.38
C LEU A 90 11.91 -8.88 -27.74
N LYS A 91 13.03 -8.67 -28.46
CA LYS A 91 13.04 -8.12 -29.83
C LYS A 91 12.29 -9.00 -30.85
N GLN A 92 11.97 -10.25 -30.53
CA GLN A 92 11.16 -11.13 -31.38
C GLN A 92 9.64 -10.95 -31.20
N ASN A 93 9.22 -9.82 -30.61
CA ASN A 93 7.84 -9.54 -30.19
C ASN A 93 7.31 -10.57 -29.17
N LEU A 94 8.18 -10.97 -28.24
CA LEU A 94 7.81 -11.76 -27.06
C LEU A 94 7.72 -10.84 -25.85
N SER A 95 6.73 -11.06 -24.97
CA SER A 95 6.76 -10.52 -23.62
C SER A 95 7.62 -11.41 -22.71
N SER A 96 8.12 -10.87 -21.59
CA SER A 96 8.90 -11.66 -20.62
C SER A 96 8.13 -12.90 -20.12
N HIS A 97 6.81 -12.78 -19.97
CA HIS A 97 5.92 -13.86 -19.54
C HIS A 97 5.78 -15.00 -20.56
N GLN A 98 6.17 -14.78 -21.82
CA GLN A 98 6.20 -15.79 -22.87
C GLN A 98 7.55 -16.53 -22.96
N ILE A 99 8.53 -16.12 -22.15
CA ILE A 99 9.85 -16.74 -22.11
C ILE A 99 9.89 -17.81 -21.01
N ILE A 100 10.50 -18.95 -21.36
CA ILE A 100 10.84 -20.04 -20.45
C ILE A 100 12.37 -20.03 -20.30
N ALA A 101 12.85 -19.98 -19.07
CA ALA A 101 14.27 -20.00 -18.73
C ALA A 101 14.65 -21.39 -18.22
N ASP A 102 15.42 -22.15 -19.00
CA ASP A 102 15.90 -23.48 -18.65
C ASP A 102 17.34 -23.43 -18.16
N PHE A 103 17.54 -23.86 -16.91
CA PHE A 103 18.84 -23.87 -16.23
C PHE A 103 19.34 -25.28 -15.92
N THR A 104 18.82 -26.29 -16.63
CA THR A 104 19.18 -27.72 -16.48
C THR A 104 20.67 -27.99 -16.64
N SER A 105 21.29 -27.28 -17.57
CA SER A 105 22.64 -27.53 -18.05
C SER A 105 23.50 -26.27 -18.02
N GLY A 106 24.82 -26.42 -18.13
CA GLY A 106 25.78 -25.32 -17.96
C GLY A 106 26.61 -25.46 -16.69
N THR A 107 27.58 -24.56 -16.52
CA THR A 107 28.31 -24.45 -15.25
C THR A 107 27.38 -23.89 -14.17
N LYS A 108 27.75 -24.04 -12.89
CA LYS A 108 26.97 -23.45 -11.79
C LYS A 108 26.75 -21.93 -12.00
N PRO A 109 27.77 -21.12 -12.36
CA PRO A 109 27.55 -19.70 -12.62
C PRO A 109 26.61 -19.41 -13.81
N MET A 110 26.63 -20.22 -14.88
CA MET A 110 25.68 -20.07 -16.00
C MET A 110 24.24 -20.32 -15.55
N SER A 111 23.99 -21.44 -14.87
CA SER A 111 22.65 -21.77 -14.37
C SER A 111 22.16 -20.73 -13.35
N SER A 112 23.04 -20.27 -12.44
CA SER A 112 22.73 -19.21 -11.48
C SER A 112 22.38 -17.88 -12.18
N ALA A 113 23.09 -17.51 -13.25
CA ALA A 113 22.79 -16.31 -14.02
C ALA A 113 21.40 -16.37 -14.67
N ILE A 114 21.00 -17.52 -15.24
CA ILE A 114 19.65 -17.72 -15.77
C ILE A 114 18.60 -17.50 -14.69
N VAL A 115 18.78 -18.10 -13.51
CA VAL A 115 17.84 -17.93 -12.39
C VAL A 115 17.75 -16.46 -11.96
N LEU A 116 18.90 -15.79 -11.73
CA LEU A 116 18.93 -14.39 -11.30
C LEU A 116 18.25 -13.46 -12.31
N VAL A 117 18.58 -13.60 -13.59
CA VAL A 117 17.98 -12.78 -14.65
C VAL A 117 16.49 -13.09 -14.80
N ALA A 118 16.06 -14.33 -14.63
CA ALA A 118 14.65 -14.69 -14.70
C ALA A 118 13.79 -13.99 -13.63
N PHE A 119 14.30 -13.86 -12.40
CA PHE A 119 13.66 -13.06 -11.36
C PHE A 119 13.73 -11.56 -11.66
N GLN A 120 14.89 -11.04 -12.06
CA GLN A 120 15.08 -9.61 -12.34
C GLN A 120 14.19 -9.12 -13.50
N ARG A 121 13.96 -9.97 -14.50
CA ARG A 121 13.25 -9.63 -15.74
C ARG A 121 11.82 -10.15 -15.79
N ASN A 122 11.29 -10.69 -14.68
CA ASN A 122 9.95 -11.28 -14.60
C ASN A 122 9.68 -12.27 -15.74
N ILE A 123 10.60 -13.21 -15.95
CA ILE A 123 10.44 -14.26 -16.96
C ILE A 123 9.30 -15.19 -16.55
N GLY A 124 8.50 -15.64 -17.52
CA GLY A 124 7.24 -16.35 -17.27
C GLY A 124 7.40 -17.63 -16.45
N SER A 125 8.45 -18.41 -16.73
CA SER A 125 8.78 -19.59 -15.92
C SER A 125 10.25 -19.95 -15.98
N LEU A 126 10.76 -20.47 -14.87
CA LEU A 126 12.01 -21.20 -14.78
C LEU A 126 11.73 -22.71 -14.92
N SER A 127 12.62 -23.42 -15.61
CA SER A 127 12.49 -24.84 -15.94
C SER A 127 13.80 -25.56 -15.67
N TYR A 128 13.73 -26.80 -15.18
CA TYR A 128 14.89 -27.68 -15.11
C TYR A 128 14.47 -29.14 -15.22
N VAL A 129 15.35 -29.98 -15.79
CA VAL A 129 15.15 -31.43 -15.85
C VAL A 129 15.79 -32.09 -14.62
N GLN A 130 15.02 -32.94 -13.94
CA GLN A 130 15.50 -33.85 -12.91
C GLN A 130 15.22 -35.31 -13.29
N GLY A 131 15.82 -36.26 -12.60
CA GLY A 131 15.56 -37.69 -12.78
C GLY A 131 16.46 -38.52 -11.85
N GLU A 132 16.25 -39.84 -11.82
CA GLU A 132 17.10 -40.74 -11.03
C GLU A 132 18.54 -40.66 -11.51
N ARG A 133 19.51 -40.54 -10.59
CA ARG A 133 20.92 -40.39 -10.97
C ARG A 133 21.73 -41.65 -10.69
N ILE A 134 22.53 -42.07 -11.67
CA ILE A 134 23.56 -43.10 -11.53
C ILE A 134 24.90 -42.42 -11.82
N LYS A 135 25.82 -42.41 -10.84
CA LYS A 135 27.14 -41.76 -10.95
C LYS A 135 27.08 -40.29 -11.42
N GLY A 136 26.05 -39.55 -10.98
CA GLY A 136 25.86 -38.13 -11.33
C GLY A 136 25.18 -37.85 -12.67
N ILE A 137 24.88 -38.89 -13.46
CA ILE A 137 24.18 -38.80 -14.75
C ILE A 137 22.72 -39.23 -14.56
N VAL A 138 21.78 -38.49 -15.15
CA VAL A 138 20.36 -38.86 -15.11
C VAL A 138 20.13 -40.12 -15.96
N LYS A 139 19.43 -41.09 -15.38
CA LYS A 139 19.07 -42.35 -16.01
C LYS A 139 17.98 -42.10 -17.05
N LYS A 140 18.23 -42.59 -18.27
CA LYS A 140 17.29 -42.50 -19.39
C LYS A 140 15.92 -43.11 -19.03
N GLY A 141 14.85 -42.38 -19.33
CA GLY A 141 13.46 -42.76 -19.05
C GLY A 141 12.95 -42.34 -17.67
N THR A 142 13.77 -41.63 -16.87
CA THR A 142 13.37 -41.10 -15.55
C THR A 142 13.31 -39.59 -15.49
N GLU A 143 13.54 -38.93 -16.63
CA GLU A 143 13.54 -37.48 -16.76
C GLU A 143 12.15 -36.89 -16.48
N GLN A 144 12.11 -35.86 -15.66
CA GLN A 144 10.93 -35.07 -15.36
C GLN A 144 11.29 -33.58 -15.42
N VAL A 145 10.48 -32.82 -16.16
CA VAL A 145 10.69 -31.38 -16.27
C VAL A 145 9.92 -30.66 -15.17
N MET A 146 10.67 -30.03 -14.27
CA MET A 146 10.15 -29.20 -13.21
C MET A 146 10.03 -27.75 -13.70
N SER A 147 9.00 -27.05 -13.24
CA SER A 147 8.77 -25.65 -13.60
C SER A 147 8.28 -24.85 -12.40
N PHE A 148 8.70 -23.59 -12.30
CA PHE A 148 8.18 -22.64 -11.33
C PHE A 148 8.11 -21.24 -11.93
N LYS A 149 7.24 -20.39 -11.36
CA LYS A 149 6.96 -19.04 -11.88
C LYS A 149 7.61 -17.98 -10.98
N PRO A 150 8.66 -17.27 -11.44
CA PRO A 150 9.37 -16.25 -10.66
C PRO A 150 8.45 -15.20 -10.02
N ILE A 151 7.39 -14.81 -10.75
CA ILE A 151 6.41 -13.81 -10.33
C ILE A 151 5.73 -14.15 -8.99
N ILE A 152 5.57 -15.44 -8.65
CA ILE A 152 4.95 -15.85 -7.38
C ILE A 152 5.79 -15.37 -6.18
N SER A 153 7.12 -15.49 -6.26
CA SER A 153 8.00 -14.99 -5.19
C SER A 153 7.96 -13.46 -5.10
N LYS A 154 7.87 -12.78 -6.25
CA LYS A 154 7.75 -11.32 -6.31
C LYS A 154 6.44 -10.85 -5.67
N ILE A 155 5.33 -11.54 -5.91
CA ILE A 155 4.04 -11.25 -5.25
C ILE A 155 4.18 -11.35 -3.74
N TYR A 156 4.84 -12.38 -3.19
CA TYR A 156 5.05 -12.50 -1.75
C TYR A 156 5.87 -11.35 -1.18
N SER A 157 6.94 -10.94 -1.86
CA SER A 157 7.71 -9.75 -1.46
C SER A 157 6.87 -8.47 -1.53
N ASN A 158 6.04 -8.33 -2.56
CA ASN A 158 5.19 -7.17 -2.78
C ASN A 158 4.06 -7.07 -1.73
N ILE A 159 3.46 -8.20 -1.32
CA ILE A 159 2.49 -8.24 -0.22
C ILE A 159 3.10 -7.65 1.06
N ASN A 160 4.32 -8.04 1.41
CA ASN A 160 5.03 -7.50 2.56
C ASN A 160 5.32 -5.99 2.42
N GLU A 161 5.62 -5.52 1.21
CA GLU A 161 5.86 -4.10 0.97
C GLU A 161 4.58 -3.27 1.04
N ALA A 162 3.46 -3.80 0.55
CA ALA A 162 2.14 -3.20 0.71
C ALA A 162 1.75 -3.13 2.19
N TYR A 163 2.02 -4.18 2.97
CA TYR A 163 1.80 -4.20 4.41
C TYR A 163 2.61 -3.12 5.14
N LYS A 164 3.90 -2.98 4.83
CA LYS A 164 4.74 -1.91 5.41
C LYS A 164 4.21 -0.52 5.03
N SER A 165 3.90 -0.31 3.76
CA SER A 165 3.35 0.94 3.23
C SER A 165 2.05 1.33 3.95
N LEU A 166 1.15 0.37 4.15
CA LEU A 166 -0.09 0.55 4.90
C LEU A 166 0.19 1.06 6.33
N LYS A 167 1.14 0.43 7.05
CA LYS A 167 1.47 0.79 8.43
C LYS A 167 2.07 2.19 8.59
N ILE A 168 2.67 2.73 7.53
CA ILE A 168 3.17 4.12 7.49
C ILE A 168 2.21 5.07 6.76
N TYR A 169 0.93 4.68 6.64
CA TYR A 169 -0.17 5.47 6.08
C TYR A 169 -0.02 5.83 4.59
N GLN A 170 0.84 5.11 3.85
CA GLN A 170 1.01 5.25 2.40
C GLN A 170 0.00 4.36 1.67
N PHE A 171 -1.28 4.70 1.81
CA PHE A 171 -2.39 3.89 1.30
C PHE A 171 -2.40 3.76 -0.22
N ASP A 172 -2.07 4.83 -0.95
CA ASP A 172 -2.00 4.80 -2.42
C ASP A 172 -0.91 3.85 -2.91
N THR A 173 0.28 3.91 -2.31
CA THR A 173 1.38 2.98 -2.60
C THR A 173 0.98 1.54 -2.30
N ALA A 174 0.42 1.29 -1.12
CA ALA A 174 -0.05 -0.04 -0.75
C ALA A 174 -1.11 -0.56 -1.74
N SER A 175 -2.06 0.29 -2.14
CA SER A 175 -3.10 -0.07 -3.10
C SER A 175 -2.51 -0.38 -4.47
N SER A 176 -1.57 0.44 -4.98
CA SER A 176 -0.92 0.21 -6.27
C SER A 176 -0.18 -1.13 -6.32
N ILE A 177 0.54 -1.47 -5.25
CA ILE A 177 1.28 -2.73 -5.15
C ILE A 177 0.31 -3.92 -5.16
N ILE A 178 -0.79 -3.85 -4.39
CA ILE A 178 -1.78 -4.94 -4.37
C ILE A 178 -2.50 -5.07 -5.71
N THR A 179 -2.82 -3.96 -6.39
CA THR A 179 -3.40 -3.99 -7.73
C THR A 179 -2.49 -4.72 -8.73
N GLU A 180 -1.18 -4.46 -8.70
CA GLU A 180 -0.21 -5.19 -9.53
C GLU A 180 -0.21 -6.69 -9.21
N CYS A 181 -0.25 -7.07 -7.92
CA CYS A 181 -0.36 -8.48 -7.52
C CYS A 181 -1.65 -9.14 -8.02
N GLN A 182 -2.77 -8.42 -8.07
CA GLN A 182 -4.05 -8.95 -8.55
C GLN A 182 -4.02 -9.31 -10.05
N GLU A 183 -3.16 -8.69 -10.86
CA GLU A 183 -3.00 -9.05 -12.29
C GLU A 183 -2.52 -10.50 -12.47
N PHE A 184 -1.79 -11.03 -11.49
CA PHE A 184 -1.22 -12.38 -11.49
C PHE A 184 -1.97 -13.34 -10.58
N ARG A 185 -3.15 -12.96 -10.12
CA ARG A 185 -3.95 -13.69 -9.15
C ARG A 185 -4.18 -15.15 -9.54
N ASP A 186 -4.41 -15.44 -10.81
CA ASP A 186 -4.70 -16.80 -11.29
C ASP A 186 -3.52 -17.77 -11.19
N LEU A 187 -2.33 -17.26 -10.91
CA LEU A 187 -1.14 -18.06 -10.63
C LEU A 187 -1.07 -18.54 -9.19
N LEU A 188 -1.93 -18.03 -8.31
CA LEU A 188 -1.90 -18.27 -6.87
C LEU A 188 -2.89 -19.36 -6.44
N SER A 189 -2.60 -19.99 -5.30
CA SER A 189 -3.54 -20.88 -4.63
C SER A 189 -4.75 -20.10 -4.11
N GLU A 190 -5.88 -20.78 -3.89
CA GLU A 190 -7.11 -20.14 -3.44
C GLU A 190 -6.94 -19.40 -2.11
N ASN A 191 -6.19 -19.97 -1.16
CA ASN A 191 -5.87 -19.29 0.10
C ASN A 191 -5.10 -17.97 -0.12
N ARG A 192 -4.16 -17.94 -1.09
CA ARG A 192 -3.41 -16.72 -1.43
C ARG A 192 -4.26 -15.70 -2.20
N LYS A 193 -5.21 -16.15 -3.03
CA LYS A 193 -6.19 -15.27 -3.65
C LYS A 193 -7.06 -14.57 -2.59
N ASN A 194 -7.52 -15.31 -1.59
CA ASN A 194 -8.29 -14.76 -0.46
C ASN A 194 -7.46 -13.79 0.39
N GLU A 195 -6.14 -14.03 0.53
CA GLU A 195 -5.24 -13.15 1.27
C GLU A 195 -5.05 -11.81 0.53
N LEU A 196 -4.88 -11.83 -0.79
CA LEU A 196 -4.85 -10.62 -1.61
C LEU A 196 -6.15 -9.83 -1.50
N ASP A 197 -7.31 -10.50 -1.55
CA ASP A 197 -8.61 -9.83 -1.36
C ASP A 197 -8.74 -9.20 0.02
N TYR A 198 -8.32 -9.91 1.05
CA TYR A 198 -8.34 -9.40 2.41
C TYR A 198 -7.52 -8.11 2.51
N LEU A 199 -6.27 -8.13 2.03
CA LEU A 199 -5.38 -6.98 2.06
C LEU A 199 -5.89 -5.81 1.22
N GLU A 200 -6.40 -6.08 0.01
CA GLU A 200 -6.98 -5.05 -0.85
C GLU A 200 -8.13 -4.32 -0.14
N ASN A 201 -9.05 -5.07 0.48
CA ASN A 201 -10.18 -4.49 1.20
C ASN A 201 -9.73 -3.79 2.49
N ILE A 202 -8.72 -4.30 3.21
CA ILE A 202 -8.15 -3.62 4.38
C ILE A 202 -7.54 -2.28 4.00
N ILE A 203 -6.72 -2.23 2.95
CA ILE A 203 -6.07 -1.00 2.47
C ILE A 203 -7.13 0.02 2.07
N LYS A 204 -8.13 -0.39 1.27
CA LYS A 204 -9.23 0.49 0.88
C LYS A 204 -10.05 0.98 2.07
N ALA A 205 -10.31 0.12 3.06
CA ALA A 205 -11.05 0.51 4.26
C ALA A 205 -10.33 1.60 5.07
N TYR A 206 -9.04 1.39 5.37
CA TYR A 206 -8.25 2.38 6.10
C TYR A 206 -8.02 3.66 5.31
N HIS A 207 -7.83 3.56 3.99
CA HIS A 207 -7.71 4.73 3.13
C HIS A 207 -9.00 5.58 3.15
N SER A 208 -10.16 4.94 2.92
CA SER A 208 -11.45 5.63 2.99
C SER A 208 -11.69 6.24 4.38
N TRP A 209 -11.32 5.53 5.46
CA TRP A 209 -11.40 6.08 6.81
C TRP A 209 -10.50 7.32 6.97
N ASP A 210 -9.26 7.25 6.50
CA ASP A 210 -8.33 8.38 6.60
C ASP A 210 -8.76 9.64 5.83
N LEU A 211 -9.58 9.43 4.78
CA LEU A 211 -10.23 10.49 4.00
C LEU A 211 -11.61 10.91 4.56
N PHE A 212 -11.99 10.43 5.74
CA PHE A 212 -13.30 10.68 6.38
C PHE A 212 -14.51 10.15 5.59
N LYS A 213 -14.32 9.14 4.72
CA LYS A 213 -15.38 8.43 4.01
C LYS A 213 -15.83 7.20 4.81
N HIS A 214 -16.36 7.41 6.01
CA HIS A 214 -16.57 6.34 7.00
C HIS A 214 -17.55 5.24 6.55
N HIS A 215 -18.61 5.57 5.82
CA HIS A 215 -19.52 4.55 5.26
C HIS A 215 -18.84 3.67 4.21
N GLU A 216 -17.94 4.24 3.41
CA GLU A 216 -17.14 3.49 2.45
C GLU A 216 -16.13 2.59 3.18
N ALA A 217 -15.49 3.10 4.24
CA ALA A 217 -14.62 2.31 5.10
C ALA A 217 -15.34 1.11 5.73
N GLU A 218 -16.55 1.30 6.28
CA GLU A 218 -17.38 0.23 6.85
C GLU A 218 -17.68 -0.86 5.80
N LYS A 219 -18.02 -0.46 4.57
CA LYS A 219 -18.27 -1.37 3.45
C LYS A 219 -17.04 -2.22 3.14
N TYR A 220 -15.86 -1.62 3.07
CA TYR A 220 -14.62 -2.36 2.80
C TYR A 220 -14.19 -3.25 3.96
N PHE A 221 -14.35 -2.82 5.22
CA PHE A 221 -14.13 -3.72 6.37
C PHE A 221 -15.05 -4.93 6.35
N SER A 222 -16.32 -4.76 5.97
CA SER A 222 -17.26 -5.88 5.83
C SER A 222 -16.83 -6.88 4.75
N LYS A 223 -16.30 -6.37 3.63
CA LYS A 223 -15.72 -7.22 2.57
C LYS A 223 -14.45 -7.94 3.06
N ALA A 224 -13.56 -7.23 3.77
CA ALA A 224 -12.37 -7.81 4.36
C ALA A 224 -12.72 -8.92 5.35
N GLU A 225 -13.76 -8.76 6.18
CA GLU A 225 -14.22 -9.81 7.10
C GLU A 225 -14.68 -11.07 6.35
N THR A 226 -15.34 -10.89 5.20
CA THR A 226 -15.80 -12.00 4.36
C THR A 226 -14.63 -12.75 3.74
N ALA A 227 -13.62 -12.04 3.23
CA ALA A 227 -12.39 -12.65 2.74
C ALA A 227 -11.62 -13.36 3.87
N PHE A 228 -11.55 -12.73 5.04
CA PHE A 228 -10.88 -13.28 6.22
C PHE A 228 -11.46 -14.63 6.67
N LYS A 229 -12.79 -14.78 6.67
CA LYS A 229 -13.47 -16.04 7.04
C LYS A 229 -13.10 -17.24 6.15
N LYS A 230 -12.54 -16.98 4.95
CA LYS A 230 -12.10 -18.02 4.01
C LYS A 230 -10.62 -18.37 4.16
N LEU A 231 -9.89 -17.70 5.05
CA LEU A 231 -8.45 -17.93 5.24
C LEU A 231 -8.23 -19.02 6.28
N GLU A 232 -7.32 -19.94 5.96
CA GLU A 232 -6.92 -21.00 6.91
C GLU A 232 -6.04 -20.43 8.04
N LYS A 233 -5.11 -19.53 7.68
CA LYS A 233 -4.26 -18.73 8.57
C LYS A 233 -3.95 -17.40 7.90
N ASN A 234 -3.90 -16.33 8.67
CA ASN A 234 -3.57 -15.00 8.15
C ASN A 234 -2.65 -14.26 9.14
N GLU A 235 -1.43 -13.98 8.71
CA GLU A 235 -0.45 -13.22 9.49
C GLU A 235 -0.81 -11.74 9.65
N PHE A 236 -1.71 -11.23 8.80
CA PHE A 236 -2.19 -9.86 8.77
C PHE A 236 -3.47 -9.63 9.58
N ILE A 237 -3.95 -10.62 10.37
CA ILE A 237 -5.16 -10.50 11.17
C ILE A 237 -5.14 -9.31 12.14
N SER A 238 -3.95 -8.93 12.61
CA SER A 238 -3.74 -7.76 13.48
C SER A 238 -4.17 -6.44 12.83
N LEU A 239 -4.33 -6.40 11.50
CA LEU A 239 -4.86 -5.22 10.79
C LEU A 239 -6.37 -5.07 10.95
N PHE A 240 -7.11 -6.16 11.22
CA PHE A 240 -8.56 -6.07 11.32
C PHE A 240 -8.95 -5.31 12.59
N PRO A 241 -9.81 -4.28 12.53
CA PRO A 241 -10.23 -3.56 13.73
C PRO A 241 -11.04 -4.43 14.68
N GLU A 242 -10.94 -4.13 15.98
CA GLU A 242 -11.83 -4.73 16.96
C GLU A 242 -13.30 -4.39 16.67
N LYS A 243 -14.23 -5.27 17.11
CA LYS A 243 -15.68 -5.05 16.96
C LYS A 243 -16.16 -3.71 17.53
N LYS A 244 -15.54 -3.23 18.62
CA LYS A 244 -15.88 -1.93 19.23
C LYS A 244 -15.53 -0.77 18.29
N THR A 245 -14.37 -0.84 17.62
CA THR A 245 -13.92 0.16 16.64
C THR A 245 -14.86 0.19 15.43
N LEU A 246 -15.26 -0.96 14.89
CA LEU A 246 -16.22 -1.02 13.78
C LEU A 246 -17.58 -0.40 14.13
N LYS A 247 -18.07 -0.63 15.36
CA LYS A 247 -19.29 0.03 15.86
C LYS A 247 -19.11 1.55 15.94
N SER A 248 -18.00 2.02 16.48
CA SER A 248 -17.68 3.45 16.56
C SER A 248 -17.56 4.09 15.18
N LEU A 249 -16.94 3.42 14.21
CA LEU A 249 -16.83 3.87 12.82
C LEU A 249 -18.20 4.05 12.15
N LYS A 250 -19.12 3.11 12.39
CA LYS A 250 -20.51 3.20 11.89
C LYS A 250 -21.27 4.38 12.50
N ILE A 251 -21.17 4.57 13.83
CA ILE A 251 -21.79 5.70 14.53
C ILE A 251 -21.25 7.01 13.98
N LEU A 252 -19.93 7.09 13.81
CA LEU A 252 -19.22 8.24 13.27
C LEU A 252 -19.71 8.60 11.86
N GLY A 253 -19.78 7.63 10.94
CA GLY A 253 -20.30 7.87 9.59
C GLY A 253 -21.74 8.38 9.57
N ASN A 254 -22.60 7.84 10.43
CA ASN A 254 -23.99 8.31 10.56
C ASN A 254 -24.07 9.74 11.10
N PHE A 255 -23.25 10.09 12.09
CA PHE A 255 -23.26 11.44 12.65
C PHE A 255 -22.75 12.48 11.65
N ILE A 256 -21.71 12.15 10.88
CA ILE A 256 -21.22 13.04 9.81
C ILE A 256 -22.27 13.23 8.72
N TYR A 257 -22.92 12.14 8.27
CA TYR A 257 -23.99 12.22 7.28
C TYR A 257 -25.18 13.08 7.76
N GLN A 258 -25.51 13.01 9.04
CA GLN A 258 -26.58 13.79 9.66
C GLN A 258 -26.14 15.21 10.07
N ASN A 259 -24.90 15.60 9.78
CA ASN A 259 -24.29 16.86 10.23
C ASN A 259 -24.39 17.09 11.75
N LYS A 260 -24.34 16.01 12.53
CA LYS A 260 -24.43 16.03 13.98
C LYS A 260 -23.04 16.23 14.57
N LYS A 261 -22.86 17.30 15.36
CA LYS A 261 -21.63 17.53 16.11
C LYS A 261 -21.57 16.63 17.35
N ASP A 262 -20.49 15.88 17.51
CA ASP A 262 -20.29 14.97 18.65
C ASP A 262 -18.79 14.76 18.90
N LYS A 263 -18.44 14.40 20.15
CA LYS A 263 -17.06 14.12 20.57
C LYS A 263 -16.40 13.00 19.75
N ILE A 264 -17.15 12.04 19.22
CA ILE A 264 -16.59 10.95 18.41
C ILE A 264 -15.94 11.47 17.11
N ILE A 265 -16.50 12.53 16.51
CA ILE A 265 -15.92 13.19 15.32
C ILE A 265 -14.63 13.90 15.68
N ILE A 266 -14.61 14.56 16.83
CA ILE A 266 -13.42 15.23 17.35
C ILE A 266 -12.30 14.22 17.62
N ALA A 267 -12.64 13.09 18.24
CA ALA A 267 -11.71 12.01 18.52
C ALA A 267 -11.12 11.39 17.24
N ASP A 268 -11.95 11.16 16.21
CA ASP A 268 -11.50 10.66 14.90
C ASP A 268 -10.53 11.62 14.21
N LEU A 269 -10.90 12.92 14.18
CA LEU A 269 -10.07 13.95 13.58
C LEU A 269 -8.75 14.13 14.33
N LEU A 270 -8.75 13.95 15.66
CA LEU A 270 -7.54 14.01 16.49
C LEU A 270 -6.61 12.81 16.24
N ALA A 271 -7.16 11.62 16.03
CA ALA A 271 -6.41 10.44 15.61
C ALA A 271 -5.81 10.64 14.20
N ASN A 272 -6.58 11.21 13.28
CA ASN A 272 -6.10 11.56 11.94
C ASN A 272 -5.00 12.63 11.97
N ALA A 273 -5.12 13.67 12.81
CA ALA A 273 -4.07 14.66 13.02
C ALA A 273 -2.77 14.01 13.53
N LYS A 274 -2.87 13.05 14.46
CA LYS A 274 -1.70 12.31 14.97
C LYS A 274 -0.99 11.51 13.86
N ARG A 275 -1.74 10.93 12.92
CA ARG A 275 -1.15 10.24 11.74
C ARG A 275 -0.37 11.20 10.85
N ARG A 276 -0.91 12.39 10.57
CA ARG A 276 -0.19 13.44 9.82
C ARG A 276 1.10 13.86 10.50
N ILE A 277 1.11 13.96 11.84
CA ILE A 277 2.35 14.22 12.62
C ILE A 277 3.35 13.08 12.43
N LYS A 278 2.92 11.81 12.52
CA LYS A 278 3.79 10.64 12.32
C LYS A 278 4.39 10.57 10.91
N GLU A 279 3.67 11.03 9.89
CA GLU A 279 4.18 11.15 8.51
C GLU A 279 5.12 12.33 8.27
N GLY A 280 5.29 13.23 9.24
CA GLY A 280 6.06 14.46 9.05
C GLY A 280 5.30 15.57 8.31
N LYS A 281 3.98 15.44 8.14
CA LYS A 281 3.12 16.43 7.46
C LYS A 281 2.59 17.44 8.47
N TYR A 282 3.45 18.31 8.97
CA TYR A 282 3.14 19.17 10.12
C TYR A 282 2.13 20.28 9.82
N ASP A 283 2.22 20.95 8.68
CA ASP A 283 1.21 21.95 8.29
C ASP A 283 -0.20 21.33 8.12
N ASP A 284 -0.28 20.12 7.58
CA ASP A 284 -1.52 19.33 7.49
C ASP A 284 -2.09 18.97 8.87
N ALA A 285 -1.21 18.60 9.81
CA ALA A 285 -1.60 18.33 11.19
C ALA A 285 -2.10 19.61 11.89
N MET A 286 -1.41 20.73 11.71
CA MET A 286 -1.79 22.04 12.25
C MET A 286 -3.20 22.45 11.80
N ALA A 287 -3.51 22.30 10.50
CA ALA A 287 -4.85 22.61 9.97
C ALA A 287 -5.96 21.78 10.65
N ARG A 288 -5.71 20.48 10.86
CA ARG A 288 -6.65 19.56 11.52
C ARG A 288 -6.81 19.89 13.00
N LEU A 289 -5.71 20.13 13.71
CA LEU A 289 -5.71 20.55 15.11
C LEU A 289 -6.50 21.85 15.31
N TYR A 290 -6.31 22.83 14.42
CA TYR A 290 -7.10 24.04 14.43
C TYR A 290 -8.59 23.75 14.22
N ARG A 291 -8.94 22.90 13.25
CA ARG A 291 -10.33 22.49 13.03
C ARG A 291 -10.95 21.79 14.24
N ILE A 292 -10.18 20.96 14.93
CA ILE A 292 -10.61 20.29 16.17
C ILE A 292 -10.98 21.33 17.22
N PHE A 293 -10.12 22.34 17.45
CA PHE A 293 -10.43 23.40 18.39
C PHE A 293 -11.74 24.11 18.07
N GLU A 294 -12.00 24.45 16.80
CA GLU A 294 -13.30 25.02 16.43
C GLU A 294 -14.45 24.07 16.77
N LEU A 295 -14.31 22.79 16.43
CA LEU A 295 -15.35 21.79 16.68
C LEU A 295 -15.61 21.58 18.16
N VAL A 296 -14.59 21.65 19.02
CA VAL A 296 -14.76 21.55 20.48
C VAL A 296 -15.69 22.67 20.97
N GLY A 297 -15.37 23.93 20.67
CA GLY A 297 -16.19 25.08 21.06
C GLY A 297 -17.61 24.98 20.49
N GLN A 298 -17.74 24.64 19.21
CA GLN A 298 -19.05 24.50 18.56
C GLN A 298 -19.90 23.36 19.16
N THR A 299 -19.27 22.25 19.54
CA THR A 299 -19.95 21.10 20.13
C THR A 299 -20.40 21.41 21.56
N ILE A 300 -19.59 22.12 22.35
CA ILE A 300 -19.98 22.59 23.69
C ILE A 300 -21.16 23.56 23.56
N LEU A 301 -21.04 24.57 22.69
CA LEU A 301 -22.07 25.59 22.49
C LEU A 301 -23.42 24.96 22.10
N PHE A 302 -23.39 23.98 21.20
CA PHE A 302 -24.59 23.26 20.79
C PHE A 302 -25.12 22.33 21.90
N SER A 303 -24.28 21.49 22.50
CA SER A 303 -24.75 20.46 23.45
C SER A 303 -25.18 21.01 24.81
N LYS A 304 -24.53 22.07 25.30
CA LYS A 304 -24.82 22.65 26.63
C LYS A 304 -25.82 23.80 26.59
N TYR A 305 -25.81 24.58 25.51
CA TYR A 305 -26.63 25.78 25.39
C TYR A 305 -27.66 25.70 24.24
N GLY A 306 -27.60 24.66 23.40
CA GLY A 306 -28.50 24.49 22.25
C GLY A 306 -28.35 25.62 21.23
N LEU A 307 -27.14 26.18 21.08
CA LEU A 307 -26.84 27.28 20.17
C LEU A 307 -26.00 26.78 18.99
N ASN A 308 -26.38 27.15 17.77
CA ASN A 308 -25.65 26.78 16.56
C ASN A 308 -24.83 27.96 16.04
N SER A 309 -23.49 27.86 16.05
CA SER A 309 -22.61 28.96 15.64
C SER A 309 -22.74 29.38 14.17
N SER A 310 -23.34 28.54 13.32
CA SER A 310 -23.60 28.84 11.90
C SER A 310 -24.98 29.46 11.65
N ASP A 311 -25.84 29.51 12.68
CA ASP A 311 -27.15 30.13 12.62
C ASP A 311 -27.64 30.37 14.05
N LEU A 312 -27.19 31.48 14.62
CA LEU A 312 -27.45 31.82 16.00
C LEU A 312 -28.87 32.39 16.18
N ASP A 313 -29.62 31.78 17.08
CA ASP A 313 -30.90 32.28 17.57
C ASP A 313 -30.66 33.47 18.52
N LEU A 314 -30.96 34.67 18.03
CA LEU A 314 -30.73 35.92 18.76
C LEU A 314 -31.58 36.04 20.03
N ASP A 315 -32.81 35.55 20.02
CA ASP A 315 -33.70 35.63 21.16
C ASP A 315 -33.23 34.69 22.27
N LYS A 316 -32.82 33.47 21.88
CA LYS A 316 -32.21 32.52 22.81
C LYS A 316 -30.91 33.06 23.42
N ILE A 317 -30.05 33.69 22.62
CA ILE A 317 -28.81 34.29 23.12
C ILE A 317 -29.10 35.45 24.07
N ARG A 318 -30.05 36.33 23.72
CA ARG A 318 -30.46 37.44 24.58
C ARG A 318 -30.94 36.94 25.94
N ASN A 319 -31.76 35.90 25.94
CA ASN A 319 -32.25 35.28 27.17
C ASN A 319 -31.13 34.65 28.01
N LEU A 320 -30.16 33.98 27.37
CA LEU A 320 -29.04 33.35 28.08
C LEU A 320 -28.01 34.35 28.62
N LEU A 321 -27.76 35.45 27.90
CA LEU A 321 -26.74 36.44 28.27
C LEU A 321 -27.27 37.56 29.19
N GLY A 322 -28.57 37.84 29.17
CA GLY A 322 -29.16 38.94 29.91
C GLY A 322 -28.50 40.28 29.56
N SER A 323 -28.05 41.02 30.57
CA SER A 323 -27.38 42.32 30.37
C SER A 323 -26.10 42.24 29.55
N LYS A 324 -25.40 41.09 29.51
CA LYS A 324 -24.20 40.92 28.67
C LYS A 324 -24.51 40.90 27.17
N PHE A 325 -25.78 40.77 26.77
CA PHE A 325 -26.18 40.74 25.37
C PHE A 325 -25.83 42.03 24.62
N GLU A 326 -25.82 43.18 25.30
CA GLU A 326 -25.51 44.48 24.67
C GLU A 326 -24.16 44.47 23.95
N LYS A 327 -23.14 43.85 24.54
CA LYS A 327 -21.81 43.65 23.93
C LYS A 327 -21.87 42.92 22.58
N TRP A 328 -22.86 42.06 22.38
CA TRP A 328 -22.98 41.19 21.21
C TRP A 328 -23.83 41.78 20.09
N THR A 329 -24.62 42.81 20.36
CA THR A 329 -25.58 43.40 19.40
C THR A 329 -24.92 43.85 18.09
N SER A 330 -23.75 44.48 18.14
CA SER A 330 -23.00 44.92 16.95
C SER A 330 -22.18 43.80 16.28
N LEU A 331 -21.92 42.71 17.00
CA LEU A 331 -21.05 41.60 16.58
C LEU A 331 -21.81 40.45 15.91
N LEU A 332 -23.13 40.39 16.11
CA LEU A 332 -24.06 39.38 15.60
C LEU A 332 -24.84 39.93 14.41
N GLN A 333 -24.14 40.08 13.28
CA GLN A 333 -24.74 40.54 12.03
C GLN A 333 -25.24 39.36 11.20
N ARG A 334 -26.31 39.57 10.44
CA ARG A 334 -26.80 38.59 9.46
C ARG A 334 -25.90 38.63 8.23
N ASP A 335 -25.49 37.45 7.79
CA ASP A 335 -24.77 37.26 6.54
C ASP A 335 -25.69 37.66 5.38
N PRO A 336 -25.29 38.59 4.49
CA PRO A 336 -26.12 39.03 3.37
C PRO A 336 -26.50 37.92 2.39
N THR A 337 -25.74 36.82 2.36
CA THR A 337 -25.92 35.75 1.36
C THR A 337 -27.01 34.76 1.73
N ASP A 338 -27.13 34.40 3.01
CA ASP A 338 -28.10 33.40 3.48
C ASP A 338 -28.94 33.87 4.67
N ASN A 339 -28.82 35.13 5.07
CA ASN A 339 -29.56 35.79 6.14
C ASN A 339 -29.38 35.16 7.54
N LYS A 340 -28.31 34.38 7.74
CA LYS A 340 -28.00 33.71 9.02
C LYS A 340 -27.01 34.49 9.87
N VAL A 341 -27.11 34.35 11.19
CA VAL A 341 -26.13 34.94 12.12
C VAL A 341 -25.01 33.94 12.39
N LYS A 342 -23.82 34.20 11.85
CA LYS A 342 -22.65 33.30 11.95
C LYS A 342 -21.55 33.91 12.79
N ILE A 343 -20.90 33.09 13.63
CA ILE A 343 -19.70 33.50 14.36
C ILE A 343 -18.55 32.53 14.16
N GLY A 344 -17.33 33.08 14.00
CA GLY A 344 -16.10 32.31 13.91
C GLY A 344 -15.65 31.75 15.26
N ALA A 345 -14.66 30.85 15.22
CA ALA A 345 -14.22 30.08 16.39
C ALA A 345 -13.85 30.95 17.61
N ARG A 346 -13.09 32.04 17.41
CA ARG A 346 -12.74 32.96 18.50
C ARG A 346 -13.98 33.51 19.22
N LYS A 347 -14.98 33.98 18.45
CA LYS A 347 -16.24 34.49 18.99
C LYS A 347 -17.05 33.37 19.67
N VAL A 348 -16.98 32.12 19.21
CA VAL A 348 -17.61 30.98 19.90
C VAL A 348 -17.06 30.82 21.31
N TYR A 349 -15.73 30.89 21.48
CA TYR A 349 -15.11 30.80 22.81
C TYR A 349 -15.37 32.03 23.69
N GLU A 350 -15.38 33.23 23.11
CA GLU A 350 -15.77 34.45 23.83
C GLU A 350 -17.23 34.36 24.33
N LEU A 351 -18.15 33.85 23.49
CA LEU A 351 -19.55 33.63 23.86
C LEU A 351 -19.68 32.58 24.96
N LEU A 352 -18.98 31.45 24.85
CA LEU A 352 -18.95 30.42 25.89
C LEU A 352 -18.49 30.98 27.24
N ASN A 353 -17.45 31.81 27.25
CA ASN A 353 -16.98 32.48 28.46
C ASN A 353 -18.03 33.45 29.04
N ASP A 354 -18.69 34.24 28.19
CA ASP A 354 -19.74 35.18 28.64
C ASP A 354 -20.97 34.45 29.20
N LEU A 355 -21.28 33.26 28.67
CA LEU A 355 -22.27 32.29 29.15
C LEU A 355 -21.84 31.54 30.43
N GLY A 356 -20.66 31.83 30.97
CA GLY A 356 -20.14 31.25 32.21
C GLY A 356 -19.46 29.89 32.05
N HIS A 357 -19.26 29.41 30.82
CA HIS A 357 -18.49 28.17 30.58
C HIS A 357 -17.00 28.43 30.79
N ASN A 358 -16.32 27.57 31.56
CA ASN A 358 -14.91 27.77 31.93
C ASN A 358 -13.95 27.43 30.78
N VAL A 359 -13.79 28.38 29.84
CA VAL A 359 -12.88 28.30 28.67
C VAL A 359 -11.88 29.45 28.57
N ARG A 360 -11.72 30.25 29.63
CA ARG A 360 -10.89 31.47 29.60
C ARG A 360 -9.41 31.17 29.38
N LYS A 361 -8.87 30.12 30.04
CA LYS A 361 -7.45 29.73 29.92
C LYS A 361 -7.14 29.25 28.51
N GLU A 362 -8.11 28.55 27.92
CA GLU A 362 -8.08 28.00 26.59
C GLU A 362 -8.01 29.14 25.56
N LEU A 363 -8.90 30.13 25.68
CA LEU A 363 -8.93 31.32 24.83
C LEU A 363 -7.60 32.09 24.85
N GLU A 364 -6.99 32.26 26.03
CA GLU A 364 -5.68 32.92 26.15
C GLU A 364 -4.56 32.08 25.52
N SER A 365 -4.55 30.77 25.76
CA SER A 365 -3.55 29.86 25.18
C SER A 365 -3.65 29.77 23.65
N PHE A 366 -4.84 30.03 23.08
CA PHE A 366 -5.10 29.92 21.65
C PHE A 366 -4.73 31.16 20.83
N LYS A 367 -4.43 32.30 21.46
CA LYS A 367 -3.92 33.47 20.74
C LYS A 367 -2.60 33.16 20.04
N THR A 368 -1.68 32.49 20.74
CA THR A 368 -0.39 32.08 20.18
C THR A 368 -0.56 31.07 19.05
N LEU A 369 -1.56 30.20 19.14
CA LEU A 369 -1.84 29.16 18.14
C LEU A 369 -2.44 29.75 16.85
N LEU A 370 -3.36 30.71 16.97
CA LEU A 370 -3.86 31.49 15.84
C LEU A 370 -2.74 32.24 15.12
N ALA A 371 -1.80 32.82 15.87
CA ALA A 371 -0.64 33.50 15.29
C ALA A 371 0.29 32.52 14.53
N GLN A 372 0.56 31.34 15.10
CA GLN A 372 1.38 30.31 14.44
C GLN A 372 0.72 29.77 13.18
N ARG A 373 -0.58 29.46 13.21
CA ARG A 373 -1.34 29.07 12.02
C ARG A 373 -1.27 30.17 10.97
N ASN A 374 -1.54 31.42 11.32
CA ASN A 374 -1.59 32.51 10.33
C ASN A 374 -0.24 32.71 9.63
N ASN A 375 0.87 32.40 10.28
CA ASN A 375 2.21 32.49 9.69
C ASN A 375 2.62 31.23 8.88
N SER A 376 1.83 30.16 8.91
CA SER A 376 2.09 28.93 8.16
C SER A 376 1.86 29.12 6.65
N ILE A 377 2.65 28.37 5.86
CA ILE A 377 2.54 28.31 4.40
C ILE A 377 1.17 27.84 3.88
N LEU A 378 0.44 27.01 4.63
CA LEU A 378 -0.91 26.55 4.26
C LEU A 378 -2.03 27.48 4.76
N ALA A 379 -1.68 28.67 5.26
CA ALA A 379 -2.61 29.68 5.71
C ALA A 379 -2.32 31.04 5.06
N HIS A 380 -1.85 32.02 5.82
CA HIS A 380 -1.63 33.39 5.34
C HIS A 380 -0.14 33.81 5.34
N GLY A 381 0.76 32.89 5.71
CA GLY A 381 2.19 33.16 5.81
C GLY A 381 3.02 32.28 4.89
N LEU A 382 4.32 32.18 5.18
CA LEU A 382 5.30 31.49 4.33
C LEU A 382 6.20 30.50 5.09
N LYS A 383 6.02 30.34 6.41
CA LYS A 383 6.89 29.50 7.23
C LYS A 383 6.31 28.08 7.34
N PRO A 384 7.11 27.01 7.18
CA PRO A 384 6.66 25.67 7.52
C PRO A 384 6.49 25.54 9.03
N ILE A 385 5.64 24.61 9.46
CA ILE A 385 5.44 24.34 10.89
C ILE A 385 6.43 23.29 11.39
N GLU A 386 7.01 23.54 12.57
CA GLU A 386 7.94 22.61 13.24
C GLU A 386 7.19 21.49 13.99
N LYS A 387 7.84 20.32 14.10
CA LYS A 387 7.32 19.13 14.77
C LYS A 387 6.90 19.40 16.21
N GLU A 388 7.77 20.02 16.99
CA GLU A 388 7.58 20.30 18.42
C GLU A 388 6.36 21.20 18.65
N THR A 389 6.08 22.08 17.70
CA THR A 389 4.92 22.98 17.74
C THR A 389 3.61 22.19 17.61
N VAL A 390 3.51 21.29 16.63
CA VAL A 390 2.30 20.49 16.43
C VAL A 390 2.10 19.42 17.49
N GLU A 391 3.17 18.84 18.02
CA GLU A 391 3.08 17.86 19.11
C GLU A 391 2.55 18.50 20.40
N LYS A 392 3.11 19.65 20.81
CA LYS A 392 2.61 20.42 21.97
C LYS A 392 1.17 20.89 21.78
N LEU A 393 0.80 21.26 20.55
CA LEU A 393 -0.57 21.64 20.24
C LEU A 393 -1.52 20.45 20.34
N TRP A 394 -1.12 19.30 19.81
CA TRP A 394 -1.90 18.07 19.89
C TRP A 394 -2.20 17.71 21.35
N GLU A 395 -1.20 17.79 22.24
CA GLU A 395 -1.36 17.53 23.68
C GLU A 395 -2.38 18.50 24.32
N LYS A 396 -2.21 19.81 24.10
CA LYS A 396 -3.14 20.82 24.62
C LYS A 396 -4.58 20.62 24.16
N ILE A 397 -4.78 20.22 22.91
CA ILE A 397 -6.11 19.93 22.37
C ILE A 397 -6.66 18.63 22.96
N PHE A 398 -5.83 17.62 23.14
CA PHE A 398 -6.24 16.38 23.79
C PHE A 398 -6.74 16.66 25.23
N ASP A 399 -5.98 17.43 26.01
CA ASP A 399 -6.36 17.84 27.37
C ASP A 399 -7.65 18.67 27.39
N LEU A 400 -7.79 19.60 26.44
CA LEU A 400 -9.02 20.38 26.26
C LEU A 400 -10.24 19.48 26.04
N CYS A 401 -10.11 18.48 25.17
CA CYS A 401 -11.17 17.53 24.88
C CYS A 401 -11.51 16.69 26.11
N GLN A 402 -10.51 16.20 26.86
CA GLN A 402 -10.73 15.45 28.10
C GLN A 402 -11.46 16.27 29.16
N LYS A 403 -11.12 17.55 29.29
CA LYS A 403 -11.76 18.47 30.25
C LYS A 403 -13.26 18.65 29.98
N HIS A 404 -13.68 18.62 28.72
CA HIS A 404 -15.04 19.00 28.33
C HIS A 404 -15.93 17.85 27.86
N PHE A 405 -15.35 16.68 27.54
CA PHE A 405 -16.09 15.52 27.07
C PHE A 405 -15.79 14.29 27.91
N ASP A 406 -16.83 13.74 28.54
CA ASP A 406 -16.69 12.54 29.37
C ASP A 406 -16.18 11.35 28.56
N ASN A 407 -15.30 10.55 29.14
CA ASN A 407 -14.72 9.36 28.51
C ASN A 407 -14.02 9.63 27.16
N PHE A 408 -13.53 10.86 26.92
CA PHE A 408 -12.92 11.23 25.65
C PHE A 408 -11.74 10.35 25.27
N GLU A 409 -10.81 10.11 26.21
CA GLU A 409 -9.65 9.24 25.98
C GLU A 409 -10.08 7.84 25.50
N LYS A 410 -11.06 7.23 26.17
CA LYS A 410 -11.60 5.93 25.75
C LYS A 410 -12.18 5.97 24.33
N THR A 411 -12.88 7.04 23.96
CA THR A 411 -13.38 7.23 22.60
C THR A 411 -12.25 7.40 21.60
N TYR A 412 -11.22 8.18 21.93
CA TYR A 412 -10.02 8.36 21.10
C TYR A 412 -9.28 7.04 20.86
N GLN A 413 -9.00 6.27 21.92
CA GLN A 413 -8.30 4.99 21.82
C GLN A 413 -9.02 3.99 20.90
N GLN A 414 -10.36 4.02 20.85
CA GLN A 414 -11.14 3.16 19.95
C GLN A 414 -11.00 3.51 18.47
N LEU A 415 -10.57 4.73 18.14
CA LEU A 415 -10.49 5.26 16.78
C LEU A 415 -9.05 5.32 16.25
N ILE A 416 -8.09 4.86 17.06
CA ILE A 416 -6.73 4.63 16.61
C ILE A 416 -6.70 3.36 15.74
N PHE A 417 -5.93 3.40 14.65
CA PHE A 417 -5.76 2.25 13.76
C PHE A 417 -5.12 1.07 14.50
N SER A 418 -5.46 -0.16 14.12
CA SER A 418 -5.08 -1.35 14.90
C SER A 418 -3.58 -1.49 15.15
N TRP A 419 -2.73 -1.01 14.22
CA TRP A 419 -1.27 -1.08 14.37
C TRP A 419 -0.64 0.07 15.17
N ASP A 420 -1.47 1.03 15.61
CA ASP A 420 -1.09 2.18 16.42
C ASP A 420 -1.64 2.09 17.87
N GLN A 421 -2.43 1.05 18.16
CA GLN A 421 -3.04 0.79 19.48
C GLN A 421 -2.05 0.25 20.50
#